data_AF-A0A5C4NHW9-F1
#
_entry.id   AF-A0A5C4NHW9-F1
#
_cell.length_a   1.000
_cell.length_b   1.000
_cell.length_c   1.000
_cell.angle_alpha   90.00
_cell.angle_beta   90.00
_cell.angle_gamma   90.00
#
_symmetry.space_group_name_H-M   'P 1'
#
loop_
_entity.id
_entity.type
_entity.pdbx_description
1 polymer ?
#
loop_
_entity_poly.entity_id
_entity_poly.type
_entity_poly.pdbx_seq_one_letter_code
_entity_poly.pdbx_strand_id
1 'polypeptide(L)'
;MLTLCAALCLPISSMAETISTEDAAFVAATVPVPSPPLRLSAHPEIRADIFKLLGYARGSYTQGNTLIARQVLDSMYSLDDITRTMLPDGRSVLASIDAGTHGARRAAMLFDPKRKLLALGLVNGHCQAATGDAAPACLPSTHAVLTVFLPPGAEDEMAAPLLVWARQLPTTLAQAAPAQRQSIAAVEYITTRPGQPGWEQRDVPPGFPASLLHLLLPNAELNNSSSGGKIVTPAGLAGLPMRTPTEAAEAGDEPMPDADITLRSYADFHWVLNTYAKLAKGAQVKGHDDKVVFTGSDASGRYTVTLREPNKDDGVLITVASWREK
;
A
#
# COMPACT_ATOMS: atom_id res chain seq x y z
N MET A 1 -20.65 66.00 -15.79
CA MET A 1 -19.20 65.77 -15.98
C MET A 1 -18.53 66.10 -14.65
N LEU A 2 -17.77 65.26 -13.96
CA LEU A 2 -17.17 63.95 -14.22
C LEU A 2 -16.95 63.29 -12.85
N THR A 3 -17.25 61.99 -12.76
CA THR A 3 -17.17 61.16 -11.55
C THR A 3 -15.75 60.58 -11.40
N LEU A 4 -15.17 60.63 -10.21
CA LEU A 4 -13.87 60.06 -9.87
C LEU A 4 -14.07 58.64 -9.29
N CYS A 5 -13.72 57.60 -10.05
CA CYS A 5 -13.61 56.22 -9.55
C CYS A 5 -12.13 55.93 -9.24
N ALA A 6 -11.79 55.79 -7.96
CA ALA A 6 -10.53 55.22 -7.53
C ALA A 6 -10.67 53.69 -7.50
N ALA A 7 -10.00 53.00 -8.44
CA ALA A 7 -9.91 51.55 -8.42
C ALA A 7 -8.82 51.13 -7.42
N LEU A 8 -9.22 50.40 -6.37
CA LEU A 8 -8.30 49.72 -5.45
C LEU A 8 -7.71 48.50 -6.18
N CYS A 9 -6.51 48.63 -6.73
CA CYS A 9 -5.66 47.49 -7.07
C CYS A 9 -5.06 46.93 -5.78
N LEU A 10 -5.50 45.75 -5.36
CA LEU A 10 -4.80 44.95 -4.33
C LEU A 10 -3.56 44.27 -4.95
N PRO A 11 -2.44 44.13 -4.21
CA PRO A 11 -1.18 43.68 -4.78
C PRO A 11 -1.10 42.15 -4.85
N ILE A 12 -0.91 41.62 -6.05
CA ILE A 12 -0.62 40.19 -6.33
C ILE A 12 0.77 39.79 -5.76
N SER A 13 1.65 40.76 -5.49
CA SER A 13 3.02 40.53 -5.00
C SER A 13 3.11 39.94 -3.58
N SER A 14 2.12 40.21 -2.71
CA SER A 14 2.19 39.75 -1.31
C SER A 14 2.03 38.24 -1.15
N MET A 15 1.31 37.57 -2.07
CA MET A 15 1.04 36.13 -1.97
C MET A 15 2.23 35.28 -2.42
N ALA A 16 2.98 35.75 -3.41
CA ALA A 16 4.16 35.06 -3.93
C ALA A 16 5.33 35.06 -2.93
N GLU A 17 5.54 36.18 -2.22
CA GLU A 17 6.56 36.27 -1.17
C GLU A 17 6.22 35.38 0.04
N THR A 18 4.96 35.30 0.46
CA THR A 18 4.53 34.39 1.53
C THR A 18 4.71 32.92 1.17
N ILE A 19 4.37 32.50 -0.06
CA ILE A 19 4.56 31.10 -0.50
C ILE A 19 6.07 30.77 -0.55
N SER A 20 6.90 31.69 -1.05
CA SER A 20 8.35 31.47 -1.11
C SER A 20 9.02 31.41 0.27
N THR A 21 8.47 32.10 1.27
CA THR A 21 8.99 32.08 2.64
C THR A 21 8.53 30.86 3.43
N GLU A 22 7.29 30.41 3.24
CA GLU A 22 6.77 29.16 3.81
C GLU A 22 7.52 27.93 3.25
N ASP A 23 7.82 27.91 1.96
CA ASP A 23 8.63 26.86 1.33
C ASP A 23 10.05 26.80 1.94
N ALA A 24 10.68 27.96 2.16
CA ALA A 24 12.01 28.04 2.77
C ALA A 24 12.00 27.58 4.24
N ALA A 25 10.96 27.94 5.00
CA ALA A 25 10.80 27.50 6.38
C ALA A 25 10.59 25.98 6.47
N PHE A 26 9.80 25.40 5.56
CA PHE A 26 9.64 23.96 5.46
C PHE A 26 10.99 23.28 5.19
N VAL A 27 11.74 23.75 4.19
CA VAL A 27 13.06 23.18 3.84
C VAL A 27 14.01 23.24 5.04
N ALA A 28 14.06 24.37 5.74
CA ALA A 28 14.90 24.53 6.92
C ALA A 28 14.49 23.62 8.10
N ALA A 29 13.21 23.28 8.20
CA ALA A 29 12.67 22.39 9.22
C ALA A 29 12.78 20.89 8.86
N THR A 30 13.19 20.57 7.62
CA THR A 30 13.37 19.18 7.17
C THR A 30 14.73 18.66 7.61
N VAL A 31 14.72 17.58 8.39
CA VAL A 31 15.93 16.92 8.87
C VAL A 31 15.99 15.46 8.42
N PRO A 32 17.18 14.94 8.08
CA PRO A 32 17.37 13.50 7.92
C PRO A 32 17.05 12.76 9.21
N VAL A 33 16.43 11.60 9.10
CA VAL A 33 16.22 10.67 10.21
C VAL A 33 17.32 9.61 10.14
N PRO A 34 18.05 9.34 11.24
CA PRO A 34 19.04 8.27 11.26
C PRO A 34 18.42 6.94 10.83
N SER A 35 19.13 6.14 10.03
CA SER A 35 18.62 4.89 9.46
C SER A 35 18.06 3.98 10.57
N PRO A 36 16.74 3.72 10.59
CA PRO A 36 16.10 2.86 11.57
C PRO A 36 16.43 1.38 11.32
N PRO A 37 16.15 0.48 12.29
CA PRO A 37 16.34 -0.97 12.11
C PRO A 37 15.51 -1.58 10.98
N LEU A 38 14.39 -0.94 10.61
CA LEU A 38 13.50 -1.35 9.54
C LEU A 38 13.22 -0.15 8.64
N ARG A 39 13.09 -0.38 7.34
CA ARG A 39 12.58 0.65 6.40
C ARG A 39 11.23 1.17 6.87
N LEU A 40 10.88 2.40 6.50
CA LEU A 40 9.52 2.90 6.72
C LEU A 40 8.49 1.92 6.17
N SER A 41 8.67 1.42 4.94
CA SER A 41 7.77 0.44 4.32
C SER A 41 7.62 -0.88 5.09
N ALA A 42 8.59 -1.24 5.91
CA ALA A 42 8.61 -2.47 6.71
C ALA A 42 8.07 -2.28 8.13
N HIS A 43 7.89 -1.03 8.59
CA HIS A 43 7.37 -0.77 9.94
C HIS A 43 5.87 -1.12 10.02
N PRO A 44 5.46 -2.03 10.93
CA PRO A 44 4.05 -2.44 11.05
C PRO A 44 3.08 -1.28 11.29
N GLU A 45 3.50 -0.29 12.08
CA GLU A 45 2.68 0.89 12.37
C GLU A 45 2.44 1.75 11.12
N ILE A 46 3.45 2.01 10.28
CA ILE A 46 3.20 2.80 9.06
C ILE A 46 2.38 1.98 8.06
N ARG A 47 2.60 0.66 7.95
CA ARG A 47 1.74 -0.19 7.11
C ARG A 47 0.30 -0.12 7.58
N ALA A 48 0.06 -0.22 8.88
CA ALA A 48 -1.28 -0.11 9.45
C ALA A 48 -1.93 1.24 9.16
N ASP A 49 -1.21 2.35 9.32
CA ASP A 49 -1.72 3.69 9.01
C ASP A 49 -2.04 3.88 7.52
N ILE A 50 -1.17 3.40 6.64
CA ILE A 50 -1.37 3.47 5.18
C ILE A 50 -2.59 2.64 4.76
N PHE A 51 -2.72 1.41 5.24
CA PHE A 51 -3.88 0.56 4.94
C PHE A 51 -5.17 1.08 5.59
N LYS A 52 -5.08 1.74 6.74
CA LYS A 52 -6.22 2.41 7.37
C LYS A 52 -6.74 3.58 6.54
N LEU A 53 -5.86 4.31 5.85
CA LEU A 53 -6.24 5.42 4.98
C LEU A 53 -6.67 4.94 3.58
N LEU A 54 -5.85 4.12 2.92
CA LEU A 54 -6.04 3.73 1.52
C LEU A 54 -6.96 2.52 1.35
N GLY A 55 -7.12 1.69 2.39
CA GLY A 55 -7.77 0.39 2.30
C GLY A 55 -7.05 -0.54 1.32
N TYR A 56 -7.83 -1.40 0.67
CA TYR A 56 -7.36 -2.35 -0.35
C TYR A 56 -7.70 -1.89 -1.77
N ALA A 57 -7.84 -0.58 -1.97
CA ALA A 57 -8.07 0.00 -3.29
C ALA A 57 -6.90 -0.32 -4.24
N ARG A 58 -7.24 -0.62 -5.49
CA ARG A 58 -6.28 -0.86 -6.58
C ARG A 58 -6.21 0.34 -7.50
N GLY A 59 -5.04 0.58 -8.09
CA GLY A 59 -4.80 1.68 -9.00
C GLY A 59 -3.52 1.49 -9.79
N SER A 60 -3.22 2.45 -10.65
CA SER A 60 -2.07 2.39 -11.56
C SER A 60 -1.25 3.68 -11.47
N TYR A 61 -0.47 3.83 -10.40
CA TYR A 61 0.35 5.03 -10.16
C TYR A 61 1.81 4.77 -10.51
N THR A 62 2.39 3.73 -9.90
CA THR A 62 3.76 3.26 -10.16
C THR A 62 3.79 1.86 -10.80
N GLN A 63 2.72 1.08 -10.65
CA GLN A 63 2.55 -0.26 -11.22
C GLN A 63 1.09 -0.48 -11.63
N GLY A 64 0.83 -1.13 -12.76
CA GLY A 64 -0.51 -1.30 -13.31
C GLY A 64 -1.44 -2.18 -12.45
N ASN A 65 -2.61 -1.65 -12.09
CA ASN A 65 -3.70 -2.33 -11.38
C ASN A 65 -3.25 -3.15 -10.15
N THR A 66 -2.41 -2.56 -9.31
CA THR A 66 -1.94 -3.15 -8.03
C THR A 66 -2.51 -2.39 -6.85
N LEU A 67 -2.38 -2.93 -5.63
CA LEU A 67 -2.77 -2.20 -4.42
C LEU A 67 -2.06 -0.84 -4.35
N ILE A 68 -2.83 0.22 -4.17
CA ILE A 68 -2.30 1.59 -4.03
C ILE A 68 -1.39 1.66 -2.80
N ALA A 69 -1.80 1.03 -1.70
CA ALA A 69 -1.00 0.94 -0.48
C ALA A 69 0.38 0.31 -0.73
N ARG A 70 0.47 -0.74 -1.56
CA ARG A 70 1.74 -1.35 -1.94
C ARG A 70 2.60 -0.40 -2.77
N GLN A 71 2.02 0.25 -3.77
CA GLN A 71 2.73 1.22 -4.61
C GLN A 71 3.33 2.38 -3.78
N VAL A 72 2.63 2.78 -2.73
CA VAL A 72 3.10 3.76 -1.74
C VAL A 72 4.25 3.20 -0.89
N LEU A 73 4.11 1.99 -0.34
CA LEU A 73 5.16 1.34 0.44
C LEU A 73 6.44 1.12 -0.37
N ASP A 74 6.32 0.67 -1.63
CA ASP A 74 7.43 0.53 -2.58
C ASP A 74 8.11 1.89 -2.84
N SER A 75 7.37 3.00 -2.75
CA SER A 75 7.90 4.36 -2.89
C SER A 75 8.61 4.89 -1.62
N MET A 76 8.69 4.09 -0.57
CA MET A 76 9.40 4.38 0.70
C MET A 76 10.43 3.29 1.03
N TYR A 77 10.99 2.66 0.01
CA TYR A 77 11.82 1.46 0.12
C TYR A 77 13.31 1.75 0.46
N SER A 78 13.69 3.00 0.69
CA SER A 78 15.03 3.36 1.18
C SER A 78 15.15 3.24 2.71
N LEU A 79 16.27 2.66 3.17
CA LEU A 79 16.69 2.65 4.57
C LEU A 79 17.36 3.97 4.99
N ASP A 80 17.99 4.66 4.04
CA ASP A 80 18.94 5.74 4.32
C ASP A 80 18.37 7.13 3.97
N ASP A 81 17.37 7.18 3.10
CA ASP A 81 16.79 8.44 2.61
C ASP A 81 15.47 8.77 3.32
N ILE A 82 15.51 8.78 4.65
CA ILE A 82 14.34 9.12 5.46
C ILE A 82 14.45 10.56 5.95
N THR A 83 13.39 11.33 5.77
CA THR A 83 13.32 12.72 6.22
C THR A 83 12.11 12.97 7.08
N ARG A 84 12.26 13.88 8.04
CA ARG A 84 11.18 14.37 8.88
C ARG A 84 11.17 15.89 8.84
N THR A 85 10.01 16.47 8.61
CA THR A 85 9.78 17.92 8.72
C THR A 85 8.78 18.18 9.82
N MET A 86 9.13 19.01 10.80
CA MET A 86 8.22 19.46 11.86
C MET A 86 7.65 20.83 11.47
N LEU A 87 6.33 20.94 11.43
CA LEU A 87 5.63 22.18 11.09
C LEU A 87 5.36 23.02 12.35
N PRO A 88 5.25 24.36 12.23
CA PRO A 88 5.03 25.25 13.39
C PRO A 88 3.76 24.96 14.19
N ASP A 89 2.73 24.40 13.54
CA ASP A 89 1.46 24.01 14.15
C ASP A 89 1.49 22.61 14.82
N GLY A 90 2.67 21.99 14.88
CA GLY A 90 2.89 20.68 15.48
C GLY A 90 2.60 19.50 14.55
N ARG A 91 2.11 19.72 13.33
CA ARG A 91 2.03 18.66 12.31
C ARG A 91 3.43 18.22 11.88
N SER A 92 3.52 17.03 11.29
CA SER A 92 4.81 16.51 10.80
C SER A 92 4.67 15.80 9.47
N VAL A 93 5.64 15.99 8.57
CA VAL A 93 5.79 15.20 7.35
C VAL A 93 6.90 14.17 7.57
N LEU A 94 6.61 12.90 7.32
CA LEU A 94 7.61 11.82 7.30
C LEU A 94 7.67 11.26 5.88
N ALA A 95 8.84 11.26 5.27
CA ALA A 95 9.00 10.87 3.87
C ALA A 95 10.18 9.92 3.68
N SER A 96 10.09 9.11 2.63
CA SER A 96 11.19 8.31 2.10
C SER A 96 11.07 8.20 0.59
N ILE A 97 12.05 7.55 -0.03
CA ILE A 97 12.15 7.42 -1.48
C ILE A 97 12.24 5.94 -1.88
N ASP A 98 11.94 5.66 -3.14
CA ASP A 98 12.36 4.42 -3.79
C ASP A 98 13.83 4.56 -4.24
N ALA A 99 14.72 3.87 -3.52
CA ALA A 99 16.15 3.86 -3.82
C ALA A 99 16.46 3.33 -5.23
N GLY A 100 15.64 2.39 -5.74
CA GLY A 100 15.79 1.81 -7.07
C GLY A 100 15.49 2.80 -8.20
N THR A 101 14.79 3.90 -7.90
CA THR A 101 14.57 5.01 -8.85
C THR A 101 15.29 6.31 -8.46
N HIS A 102 16.23 6.24 -7.50
CA HIS A 102 16.92 7.40 -6.94
C HIS A 102 15.96 8.52 -6.49
N GLY A 103 14.77 8.12 -6.02
CA GLY A 103 13.72 9.02 -5.56
C GLY A 103 12.90 9.73 -6.63
N ALA A 104 13.00 9.30 -7.89
CA ALA A 104 12.03 9.70 -8.91
C ALA A 104 10.61 9.24 -8.55
N ARG A 105 10.51 8.11 -7.83
CA ARG A 105 9.34 7.70 -7.05
C ARG A 105 9.63 7.93 -5.57
N ARG A 106 8.72 8.59 -4.87
CA ARG A 106 8.83 8.86 -3.43
C ARG A 106 7.46 9.08 -2.82
N ALA A 107 7.34 8.83 -1.52
CA ALA A 107 6.09 9.09 -0.80
C ALA A 107 6.34 9.76 0.55
N ALA A 108 5.31 10.47 1.01
CA ALA A 108 5.30 11.17 2.27
C ALA A 108 3.97 11.04 2.98
N MET A 109 4.03 11.00 4.30
CA MET A 109 2.90 10.92 5.20
C MET A 109 2.81 12.20 6.02
N LEU A 110 1.68 12.89 5.96
CA LEU A 110 1.40 14.06 6.79
C LEU A 110 0.62 13.61 8.03
N PHE A 111 1.16 13.91 9.21
CA PHE A 111 0.55 13.57 10.49
C PHE A 111 0.12 14.81 11.26
N ASP A 112 -0.93 14.66 12.06
CA ASP A 112 -1.33 15.65 13.06
C ASP A 112 -0.39 15.64 14.29
N PRO A 113 -0.54 16.61 15.23
CA PRO A 113 0.26 16.65 16.45
C PRO A 113 0.10 15.41 17.36
N LYS A 114 -0.96 14.60 17.16
CA LYS A 114 -1.25 13.36 17.89
C LYS A 114 -0.80 12.11 17.12
N ARG A 115 0.01 12.27 16.05
CA ARG A 115 0.49 11.19 15.19
C ARG A 115 -0.60 10.44 14.42
N LYS A 116 -1.77 11.04 14.22
CA LYS A 116 -2.79 10.52 13.29
C LYS A 116 -2.40 10.88 11.86
N LEU A 117 -2.40 9.92 10.95
CA LEU A 117 -2.22 10.15 9.52
C LEU A 117 -3.39 10.98 8.97
N LEU A 118 -3.07 12.15 8.38
CA LEU A 118 -4.01 13.10 7.79
C LEU A 118 -4.10 12.96 6.28
N ALA A 119 -2.96 12.80 5.61
CA ALA A 119 -2.88 12.71 4.16
C ALA A 119 -1.62 11.94 3.75
N LEU A 120 -1.63 11.43 2.52
CA LEU A 120 -0.47 10.74 1.95
C LEU A 120 -0.17 11.30 0.56
N GLY A 121 1.09 11.68 0.32
CA GLY A 121 1.57 12.13 -0.99
C GLY A 121 2.37 11.03 -1.66
N LEU A 122 2.12 10.79 -2.94
CA LEU A 122 2.86 9.87 -3.80
C LEU A 122 3.33 10.63 -5.05
N VAL A 123 4.64 10.85 -5.16
CA VAL A 123 5.25 11.34 -6.39
C VAL A 123 5.51 10.15 -7.30
N ASN A 124 4.90 10.16 -8.48
CA ASN A 124 4.93 9.06 -9.42
C ASN A 124 4.97 9.57 -10.88
N GLY A 125 5.28 8.67 -11.81
CA GLY A 125 5.21 8.95 -13.24
C GLY A 125 3.84 8.62 -13.85
N HIS A 126 2.83 8.24 -13.08
CA HIS A 126 1.51 7.79 -13.54
C HIS A 126 1.56 6.71 -14.64
N CYS A 127 1.47 5.45 -14.23
CA CYS A 127 1.55 4.31 -15.15
C CYS A 127 0.17 3.89 -15.64
N GLN A 128 -0.02 3.83 -16.96
CA GLN A 128 -1.20 3.19 -17.53
C GLN A 128 -1.07 1.68 -17.40
N ALA A 129 -2.18 1.01 -17.08
CA ALA A 129 -2.21 -0.45 -17.06
C ALA A 129 -1.84 -0.99 -18.45
N ALA A 130 -1.06 -2.07 -18.46
CA ALA A 130 -0.80 -2.84 -19.67
C ALA A 130 -2.11 -3.30 -20.31
N THR A 131 -2.28 -3.07 -21.61
CA THR A 131 -3.35 -3.70 -22.39
C THR A 131 -2.78 -4.94 -23.08
N GLY A 132 -3.19 -6.13 -22.66
CA GLY A 132 -2.61 -7.39 -23.14
C GLY A 132 -1.18 -7.63 -22.61
N ASP A 133 -0.28 -8.11 -23.47
CA ASP A 133 1.11 -8.44 -23.11
C ASP A 133 2.08 -7.23 -23.11
N ALA A 134 1.57 -6.01 -23.28
CA ALA A 134 2.41 -4.81 -23.31
C ALA A 134 2.95 -4.45 -21.92
N ALA A 135 4.13 -3.82 -21.85
CA ALA A 135 4.58 -3.23 -20.58
C ALA A 135 3.72 -2.01 -20.21
N PRO A 136 3.46 -1.75 -18.91
CA PRO A 136 2.82 -0.51 -18.46
C PRO A 136 3.55 0.72 -19.00
N ALA A 137 2.81 1.64 -19.62
CA ALA A 137 3.37 2.90 -20.11
C ALA A 137 3.25 3.98 -19.02
N CYS A 138 4.38 4.42 -18.47
CA CYS A 138 4.43 5.51 -17.49
C CYS A 138 4.86 6.82 -18.16
N LEU A 139 4.42 7.97 -17.64
CA LEU A 139 4.95 9.26 -18.06
C LEU A 139 6.46 9.33 -17.80
N PRO A 140 7.18 10.15 -18.59
CA PRO A 140 8.61 10.36 -18.38
C PRO A 140 8.90 10.79 -16.94
N SER A 141 9.99 10.28 -16.36
CA SER A 141 10.39 10.59 -14.97
C SER A 141 10.66 12.08 -14.72
N THR A 142 10.83 12.89 -15.77
CA THR A 142 10.98 14.35 -15.71
C THR A 142 9.66 15.09 -15.42
N HIS A 143 8.51 14.48 -15.73
CA HIS A 143 7.17 15.06 -15.56
C HIS A 143 6.38 14.22 -14.56
N ALA A 144 6.69 14.41 -13.28
CA ALA A 144 6.04 13.65 -12.22
C ALA A 144 4.68 14.24 -11.85
N VAL A 145 3.80 13.37 -11.38
CA VAL A 145 2.51 13.72 -10.78
C VAL A 145 2.64 13.54 -9.27
N LEU A 146 2.16 14.52 -8.50
CA LEU A 146 1.90 14.35 -7.09
C LEU A 146 0.45 13.90 -6.91
N THR A 147 0.23 12.65 -6.54
CA THR A 147 -1.09 12.18 -6.12
C THR A 147 -1.20 12.29 -4.60
N VAL A 148 -2.20 13.03 -4.12
CA VAL A 148 -2.51 13.25 -2.71
C VAL A 148 -3.74 12.44 -2.33
N PHE A 149 -3.59 11.53 -1.38
CA PHE A 149 -4.68 10.73 -0.84
C PHE A 149 -5.20 11.34 0.46
N LEU A 150 -6.51 11.60 0.50
CA LEU A 150 -7.20 12.25 1.60
C LEU A 150 -8.32 11.36 2.16
N PRO A 151 -8.59 11.38 3.47
CA PRO A 151 -9.76 10.73 4.03
C PRO A 151 -11.06 11.42 3.57
N PRO A 152 -12.22 10.73 3.57
CA PRO A 152 -13.51 11.35 3.28
C PRO A 152 -13.77 12.60 4.13
N GLY A 153 -14.19 13.69 3.48
CA GLY A 153 -14.52 14.96 4.13
C GLY A 153 -13.32 15.82 4.55
N ALA A 154 -12.11 15.47 4.14
CA ALA A 154 -10.95 16.34 4.26
C ALA A 154 -10.90 17.36 3.12
N GLU A 155 -10.56 18.60 3.46
CA GLU A 155 -10.27 19.67 2.50
C GLU A 155 -8.85 19.55 1.94
N ASP A 156 -8.66 19.94 0.69
CA ASP A 156 -7.38 19.82 -0.03
C ASP A 156 -6.26 20.64 0.64
N GLU A 157 -6.57 21.80 1.21
CA GLU A 157 -5.62 22.70 1.87
C GLU A 157 -4.91 22.04 3.06
N MET A 158 -5.54 21.03 3.68
CA MET A 158 -4.92 20.25 4.75
C MET A 158 -3.61 19.61 4.30
N ALA A 159 -3.51 19.24 3.02
CA ALA A 159 -2.37 18.58 2.41
C ALA A 159 -1.37 19.55 1.75
N ALA A 160 -1.54 20.87 1.88
CA ALA A 160 -0.58 21.85 1.35
C ALA A 160 0.90 21.56 1.67
N PRO A 161 1.28 21.07 2.88
CA PRO A 161 2.66 20.70 3.17
C PRO A 161 3.23 19.60 2.26
N LEU A 162 2.39 18.70 1.73
CA LEU A 162 2.82 17.65 0.80
C LEU A 162 3.18 18.22 -0.58
N LEU A 163 2.61 19.35 -0.99
CA LEU A 163 3.00 20.02 -2.22
C LEU A 163 4.39 20.65 -2.10
N VAL A 164 4.66 21.29 -0.96
CA VAL A 164 5.97 21.86 -0.64
C VAL A 164 7.03 20.76 -0.57
N TRP A 165 6.72 19.66 0.09
CA TRP A 165 7.58 18.47 0.13
C TRP A 165 7.85 17.91 -1.28
N ALA A 166 6.82 17.74 -2.11
CA ALA A 166 6.98 17.10 -3.41
C ALA A 166 7.90 17.90 -4.35
N ARG A 167 7.97 19.22 -4.20
CA ARG A 167 8.87 20.09 -4.97
C ARG A 167 10.33 20.02 -4.50
N GLN A 168 10.57 19.53 -3.29
CA GLN A 168 11.93 19.27 -2.81
C GLN A 168 12.45 17.99 -3.46
N LEU A 169 13.45 18.17 -4.33
CA LEU A 169 14.08 17.05 -4.99
C LEU A 169 15.11 16.39 -4.07
N PRO A 170 15.13 15.05 -3.99
CA PRO A 170 16.27 14.32 -3.46
C PRO A 170 17.57 14.77 -4.13
N THR A 171 18.69 14.73 -3.40
CA THR A 171 20.00 15.25 -3.83
C THR A 171 20.38 14.81 -5.24
N THR A 172 20.22 13.53 -5.56
CA THR A 172 20.54 12.96 -6.88
C THR A 172 19.74 13.61 -8.01
N LEU A 173 18.45 13.89 -7.78
CA LEU A 173 17.58 14.54 -8.77
C LEU A 173 17.82 16.05 -8.84
N ALA A 174 18.14 16.69 -7.72
CA ALA A 174 18.46 18.11 -7.67
C ALA A 174 19.72 18.43 -8.51
N GLN A 175 20.71 17.55 -8.48
CA GLN A 175 21.97 17.67 -9.22
C GLN A 175 21.87 17.32 -10.71
N ALA A 176 20.74 16.76 -11.17
CA ALA A 176 20.54 16.43 -12.57
C ALA A 176 20.59 17.69 -13.47
N ALA A 177 20.99 17.50 -14.73
CA ALA A 177 20.95 18.53 -15.75
C ALA A 177 19.52 19.07 -15.91
N PRO A 178 19.31 20.37 -16.24
CA PRO A 178 17.98 20.98 -16.27
C PRO A 178 16.92 20.21 -17.07
N ALA A 179 17.29 19.68 -18.24
CA ALA A 179 16.37 18.90 -19.09
C ALA A 179 16.01 17.51 -18.53
N GLN A 180 16.79 17.01 -17.57
CA GLN A 180 16.61 15.71 -16.92
C GLN A 180 16.09 15.86 -15.48
N ARG A 181 15.99 17.09 -14.98
CA ARG A 181 15.52 17.37 -13.63
C ARG A 181 14.01 17.11 -13.56
N GLN A 182 13.61 16.33 -12.57
CA GLN A 182 12.19 16.08 -12.33
C GLN A 182 11.49 17.35 -11.86
N SER A 183 10.27 17.56 -12.36
CA SER A 183 9.34 18.58 -11.89
C SER A 183 7.98 17.94 -11.59
N ILE A 184 7.20 18.58 -10.72
CA ILE A 184 5.80 18.21 -10.48
C ILE A 184 4.96 18.91 -11.55
N ALA A 185 4.55 18.16 -12.57
CA ALA A 185 3.77 18.65 -13.71
C ALA A 185 2.28 18.77 -13.38
N ALA A 186 1.77 17.94 -12.48
CA ALA A 186 0.37 17.95 -12.05
C ALA A 186 0.24 17.52 -10.58
N VAL A 187 -0.85 17.96 -9.95
CA VAL A 187 -1.25 17.55 -8.60
C VAL A 187 -2.68 17.02 -8.69
N GLU A 188 -2.91 15.85 -8.11
CA GLU A 188 -4.20 15.18 -8.07
C GLU A 188 -4.62 14.93 -6.63
N TYR A 189 -5.88 15.18 -6.32
CA TYR A 189 -6.45 14.89 -5.00
C TYR A 189 -7.45 13.74 -5.12
N ILE A 190 -7.23 12.69 -4.34
CA ILE A 190 -8.00 11.46 -4.35
C ILE A 190 -8.63 11.25 -2.98
N THR A 191 -9.95 11.35 -2.91
CA THR A 191 -10.70 10.91 -1.72
C THR A 191 -10.66 9.39 -1.62
N THR A 192 -10.06 8.91 -0.54
CA THR A 192 -9.92 7.50 -0.24
C THR A 192 -11.23 6.86 0.19
N ARG A 193 -11.31 5.53 0.06
CA ARG A 193 -12.46 4.73 0.49
C ARG A 193 -12.00 3.62 1.43
N PRO A 194 -11.54 3.99 2.65
CA PRO A 194 -11.09 3.00 3.61
C PRO A 194 -12.26 2.06 3.99
N GLY A 195 -11.95 0.78 4.15
CA GLY A 195 -12.93 -0.25 4.57
C GLY A 195 -13.55 -1.08 3.45
N GLN A 196 -13.20 -0.85 2.18
CA GLN A 196 -13.49 -1.86 1.15
C GLN A 196 -12.64 -3.11 1.38
N PRO A 197 -13.22 -4.32 1.28
CA PRO A 197 -12.47 -5.55 1.46
C PRO A 197 -11.46 -5.74 0.32
N GLY A 198 -10.36 -6.44 0.60
CA GLY A 198 -9.33 -6.73 -0.42
C GLY A 198 -9.66 -7.90 -1.34
N TRP A 199 -10.84 -8.47 -1.19
CA TRP A 199 -11.42 -9.52 -2.03
C TRP A 199 -12.96 -9.46 -1.92
N GLU A 200 -13.64 -10.06 -2.88
CA GLU A 200 -15.10 -10.14 -2.95
C GLU A 200 -15.57 -11.59 -3.09
N GLN A 201 -16.86 -11.85 -2.89
CA GLN A 201 -17.40 -13.21 -2.98
C GLN A 201 -17.19 -13.88 -4.35
N ARG A 202 -17.07 -13.11 -5.43
CA ARG A 202 -16.73 -13.62 -6.77
C ARG A 202 -15.30 -14.19 -6.87
N ASP A 203 -14.43 -13.82 -5.95
CA ASP A 203 -13.03 -14.26 -5.91
C ASP A 203 -12.86 -15.61 -5.19
N VAL A 204 -13.90 -16.04 -4.47
CA VAL A 204 -13.95 -17.35 -3.79
C VAL A 204 -14.01 -18.45 -4.85
N PRO A 205 -13.08 -19.42 -4.84
CA PRO A 205 -13.02 -20.43 -5.89
C PRO A 205 -14.22 -21.39 -5.78
N PRO A 206 -14.66 -22.00 -6.91
CA PRO A 206 -15.77 -22.95 -6.91
C PRO A 206 -15.57 -24.09 -5.91
N GLY A 207 -16.63 -24.46 -5.18
CA GLY A 207 -16.57 -25.57 -4.23
C GLY A 207 -15.88 -25.24 -2.89
N PHE A 208 -15.41 -24.01 -2.68
CA PHE A 208 -14.99 -23.55 -1.36
C PHE A 208 -16.21 -23.53 -0.41
N PRO A 209 -16.14 -24.15 0.77
CA PRO A 209 -17.30 -24.24 1.67
C PRO A 209 -17.76 -22.88 2.19
N ALA A 210 -19.07 -22.62 2.09
CA ALA A 210 -19.67 -21.39 2.61
C ALA A 210 -19.47 -21.25 4.14
N SER A 211 -19.41 -22.37 4.87
CA SER A 211 -19.14 -22.40 6.31
C SER A 211 -17.76 -21.83 6.67
N LEU A 212 -16.79 -21.84 5.75
CA LEU A 212 -15.43 -21.34 5.98
C LEU A 212 -15.22 -19.89 5.54
N LEU A 213 -16.23 -19.21 4.97
CA LEU A 213 -16.09 -17.81 4.52
C LEU A 213 -15.72 -16.86 5.67
N HIS A 214 -16.15 -17.15 6.89
CA HIS A 214 -15.80 -16.37 8.08
C HIS A 214 -14.31 -16.44 8.44
N LEU A 215 -13.56 -17.42 7.91
CA LEU A 215 -12.11 -17.53 8.08
C LEU A 215 -11.33 -16.69 7.06
N LEU A 216 -12.01 -16.08 6.08
CA LEU A 216 -11.39 -15.19 5.10
C LEU A 216 -11.38 -13.77 5.67
N LEU A 217 -10.21 -13.25 6.01
CA LEU A 217 -10.11 -11.90 6.57
C LEU A 217 -10.49 -10.86 5.49
N PRO A 218 -11.49 -10.00 5.72
CA PRO A 218 -11.89 -8.99 4.73
C PRO A 218 -10.79 -7.96 4.47
N ASN A 219 -10.01 -7.64 5.51
CA ASN A 219 -8.84 -6.76 5.45
C ASN A 219 -7.58 -7.57 5.08
N ALA A 220 -7.61 -8.18 3.90
CA ALA A 220 -6.47 -8.87 3.30
C ALA A 220 -6.63 -8.87 1.77
N GLU A 221 -5.51 -8.82 1.05
CA GLU A 221 -5.49 -8.89 -0.42
C GLU A 221 -5.67 -10.33 -0.88
N LEU A 222 -6.51 -10.58 -1.89
CA LEU A 222 -6.46 -11.83 -2.62
C LEU A 222 -5.10 -12.02 -3.30
N ASN A 223 -4.38 -13.08 -2.94
CA ASN A 223 -3.12 -13.43 -3.59
C ASN A 223 -3.35 -14.50 -4.68
N ASN A 224 -3.99 -15.61 -4.31
CA ASN A 224 -4.37 -16.67 -5.25
C ASN A 224 -5.54 -17.50 -4.71
N SER A 225 -6.14 -18.31 -5.58
CA SER A 225 -7.14 -19.29 -5.21
C SER A 225 -7.11 -20.49 -6.13
N SER A 226 -7.53 -21.65 -5.62
CA SER A 226 -7.53 -22.91 -6.35
C SER A 226 -8.75 -23.76 -6.01
N SER A 227 -9.14 -24.63 -6.95
CA SER A 227 -10.22 -25.61 -6.78
C SER A 227 -10.00 -26.80 -7.70
N GLY A 228 -10.33 -28.00 -7.21
CA GLY A 228 -10.20 -29.25 -7.97
C GLY A 228 -8.76 -29.52 -8.40
N GLY A 229 -7.78 -29.13 -7.58
CA GLY A 229 -6.35 -29.27 -7.85
C GLY A 229 -5.80 -28.32 -8.92
N LYS A 230 -6.57 -27.30 -9.33
CA LYS A 230 -6.17 -26.32 -10.34
C LYS A 230 -6.27 -24.89 -9.81
N ILE A 231 -5.37 -24.04 -10.27
CA ILE A 231 -5.40 -22.61 -10.01
C ILE A 231 -6.64 -21.99 -10.68
N VAL A 232 -7.33 -21.11 -9.95
CA VAL A 232 -8.47 -20.32 -10.42
C VAL A 232 -8.03 -18.86 -10.60
N THR A 233 -7.35 -18.30 -9.61
CA THR A 233 -6.82 -16.92 -9.62
C THR A 233 -5.33 -16.94 -9.27
N PRO A 234 -4.46 -16.13 -9.93
CA PRO A 234 -4.77 -15.14 -10.97
C PRO A 234 -5.10 -15.74 -12.34
N ALA A 235 -5.83 -14.98 -13.18
CA ALA A 235 -6.30 -15.42 -14.49
C ALA A 235 -5.19 -15.92 -15.42
N GLY A 236 -3.99 -15.32 -15.37
CA GLY A 236 -2.84 -15.74 -16.17
C GLY A 236 -2.28 -17.13 -15.81
N LEU A 237 -2.67 -17.69 -14.66
CA LEU A 237 -2.28 -19.03 -14.20
C LEU A 237 -3.47 -19.99 -14.13
N ALA A 238 -4.67 -19.56 -14.53
CA ALA A 238 -5.88 -20.35 -14.38
C ALA A 238 -5.79 -21.67 -15.17
N GLY A 239 -6.18 -22.77 -14.53
CA GLY A 239 -6.16 -24.12 -15.09
C GLY A 239 -4.84 -24.87 -14.92
N LEU A 240 -3.75 -24.19 -14.53
CA LEU A 240 -2.49 -24.85 -14.16
C LEU A 240 -2.66 -25.65 -12.85
N PRO A 241 -1.85 -26.69 -12.62
CA PRO A 241 -1.86 -27.43 -11.36
C PRO A 241 -1.61 -26.53 -10.15
N MET A 242 -2.31 -26.80 -9.05
CA MET A 242 -2.15 -26.06 -7.79
C MET A 242 -0.72 -26.17 -7.22
N ARG A 243 -0.11 -27.35 -7.32
CA ARG A 243 1.27 -27.60 -6.90
C ARG A 243 2.16 -27.64 -8.13
N THR A 244 3.31 -26.96 -8.05
CA THR A 244 4.42 -27.21 -8.95
C THR A 244 4.91 -28.66 -8.81
N PRO A 245 5.65 -29.21 -9.80
CA PRO A 245 6.20 -30.56 -9.69
C PRO A 245 7.06 -30.76 -8.42
N THR A 246 7.80 -29.73 -8.02
CA THR A 246 8.61 -29.75 -6.79
C THR A 246 7.73 -29.81 -5.55
N GLU A 247 6.72 -28.95 -5.44
CA GLU A 247 5.79 -28.96 -4.28
C GLU A 247 4.96 -30.25 -4.21
N ALA A 248 4.62 -30.84 -5.37
CA ALA A 248 3.94 -32.12 -5.42
C ALA A 248 4.85 -33.25 -4.90
N ALA A 249 6.14 -33.25 -5.25
CA ALA A 249 7.11 -34.21 -4.73
C ALA A 249 7.35 -34.04 -3.22
N GLU A 250 7.44 -32.79 -2.74
CA GLU A 250 7.60 -32.48 -1.31
C GLU A 250 6.38 -32.87 -0.46
N ALA A 251 5.17 -32.71 -1.01
CA ALA A 251 3.94 -33.06 -0.32
C ALA A 251 3.72 -34.58 -0.20
N GLY A 252 4.38 -35.40 -1.03
CA GLY A 252 4.25 -36.86 -1.03
C GLY A 252 2.79 -37.30 -1.13
N ASP A 253 2.35 -38.11 -0.15
CA ASP A 253 0.99 -38.65 -0.07
C ASP A 253 -0.02 -37.70 0.61
N GLU A 254 0.37 -36.45 0.93
CA GLU A 254 -0.55 -35.50 1.56
C GLU A 254 -1.70 -35.16 0.59
N PRO A 255 -2.97 -35.45 0.98
CA PRO A 255 -4.10 -35.24 0.10
C PRO A 255 -4.23 -33.78 -0.30
N MET A 256 -4.40 -33.53 -1.60
CA MET A 256 -4.65 -32.20 -2.13
C MET A 256 -5.97 -31.65 -1.53
N PRO A 257 -6.03 -30.38 -1.12
CA PRO A 257 -7.30 -29.76 -0.77
C PRO A 257 -8.23 -29.71 -1.98
N ASP A 258 -9.54 -29.80 -1.71
CA ASP A 258 -10.56 -29.65 -2.74
C ASP A 258 -10.65 -28.20 -3.24
N ALA A 259 -10.41 -27.24 -2.33
CA ALA A 259 -10.30 -25.83 -2.62
C ALA A 259 -9.45 -25.13 -1.56
N ASP A 260 -8.70 -24.12 -2.00
CA ASP A 260 -7.99 -23.20 -1.12
C ASP A 260 -8.01 -21.77 -1.63
N ILE A 261 -7.81 -20.84 -0.71
CA ILE A 261 -7.64 -19.43 -1.00
C ILE A 261 -6.51 -18.88 -0.15
N THR A 262 -5.60 -18.17 -0.79
CA THR A 262 -4.51 -17.48 -0.12
C THR A 262 -4.75 -15.98 -0.15
N LEU A 263 -4.80 -15.40 1.05
CA LEU A 263 -4.88 -13.97 1.29
C LEU A 263 -3.54 -13.43 1.79
N ARG A 264 -3.30 -12.14 1.63
CA ARG A 264 -2.15 -11.43 2.19
C ARG A 264 -2.63 -10.32 3.11
N SER A 265 -2.32 -10.44 4.40
CA SER A 265 -2.52 -9.37 5.36
C SER A 265 -1.25 -8.56 5.55
N TYR A 266 -1.37 -7.24 5.61
CA TYR A 266 -0.25 -6.33 5.89
C TYR A 266 -0.19 -5.91 7.36
N ALA A 267 -1.05 -6.51 8.20
CA ALA A 267 -1.00 -6.37 9.64
C ALA A 267 0.20 -7.14 10.24
N ASP A 268 0.50 -6.84 11.50
CA ASP A 268 1.50 -7.57 12.28
C ASP A 268 1.12 -9.06 12.43
N PHE A 269 2.13 -9.94 12.40
CA PHE A 269 1.92 -11.39 12.50
C PHE A 269 1.20 -11.81 13.79
N HIS A 270 1.56 -11.24 14.94
CA HIS A 270 0.89 -11.57 16.22
C HIS A 270 -0.56 -11.10 16.22
N TRP A 271 -0.86 -9.98 15.58
CA TRP A 271 -2.24 -9.54 15.40
C TRP A 271 -3.05 -10.54 14.55
N VAL A 272 -2.49 -11.01 13.44
CA VAL A 272 -3.14 -12.02 12.58
C VAL A 272 -3.33 -13.33 13.35
N LEU A 273 -2.29 -13.80 14.04
CA LEU A 273 -2.32 -15.00 14.87
C LEU A 273 -3.42 -14.93 15.93
N ASN A 274 -3.48 -13.83 16.70
CA ASN A 274 -4.50 -13.62 17.73
C ASN A 274 -5.91 -13.51 17.16
N THR A 275 -6.05 -12.99 15.94
CA THR A 275 -7.33 -12.95 15.23
C THR A 275 -7.80 -14.36 14.88
N TYR A 276 -6.92 -15.20 14.33
CA TYR A 276 -7.26 -16.58 13.99
C TYR A 276 -7.46 -17.49 15.20
N ALA A 277 -6.76 -17.23 16.32
CA ALA A 277 -7.05 -17.91 17.58
C ALA A 277 -8.51 -17.71 18.06
N LYS A 278 -9.15 -16.60 17.67
CA LYS A 278 -10.57 -16.33 17.93
C LYS A 278 -11.47 -16.88 16.84
N LEU A 279 -11.12 -16.70 15.56
CA LEU A 279 -11.95 -17.13 14.42
C LEU A 279 -12.02 -18.66 14.32
N ALA A 280 -10.88 -19.34 14.42
CA ALA A 280 -10.77 -20.80 14.34
C ALA A 280 -10.86 -21.46 15.74
N LYS A 281 -11.75 -20.95 16.61
CA LYS A 281 -11.89 -21.45 17.98
C LYS A 281 -12.19 -22.95 17.98
N GLY A 282 -11.38 -23.73 18.70
CA GLY A 282 -11.50 -25.18 18.79
C GLY A 282 -10.62 -25.95 17.79
N ALA A 283 -9.96 -25.26 16.85
CA ALA A 283 -8.95 -25.87 16.00
C ALA A 283 -7.69 -26.24 16.80
N GLN A 284 -7.02 -27.32 16.40
CA GLN A 284 -5.68 -27.65 16.87
C GLN A 284 -4.68 -26.69 16.27
N VAL A 285 -3.74 -26.19 17.09
CA VAL A 285 -2.71 -25.25 16.66
C VAL A 285 -1.35 -25.92 16.68
N LYS A 286 -0.59 -25.81 15.59
CA LYS A 286 0.79 -26.29 15.48
C LYS A 286 1.68 -25.21 14.86
N GLY A 287 2.95 -25.23 15.20
CA GLY A 287 3.95 -24.27 14.71
C GLY A 287 4.24 -23.15 15.72
N HIS A 288 5.21 -22.32 15.36
CA HIS A 288 5.66 -21.16 16.13
C HIS A 288 6.25 -20.13 15.14
N ASP A 289 6.42 -18.90 15.61
CA ASP A 289 7.07 -17.81 14.88
C ASP A 289 6.51 -17.58 13.47
N ASP A 290 7.29 -17.85 12.42
CA ASP A 290 7.01 -17.48 11.04
C ASP A 290 6.00 -18.39 10.33
N LYS A 291 5.60 -19.51 10.96
CA LYS A 291 4.59 -20.42 10.43
C LYS A 291 3.73 -21.04 11.54
N VAL A 292 2.43 -20.77 11.47
CA VAL A 292 1.42 -21.37 12.35
C VAL A 292 0.29 -21.97 11.53
N VAL A 293 -0.16 -23.17 11.92
CA VAL A 293 -1.25 -23.90 11.26
C VAL A 293 -2.34 -24.19 12.27
N PHE A 294 -3.56 -23.75 11.95
CA PHE A 294 -4.79 -24.13 12.62
C PHE A 294 -5.45 -25.26 11.84
N THR A 295 -5.78 -26.37 12.48
CA THR A 295 -6.48 -27.51 11.87
C THR A 295 -7.79 -27.76 12.59
N GLY A 296 -8.90 -27.71 11.86
CA GLY A 296 -10.23 -27.96 12.40
C GLY A 296 -11.10 -28.77 11.46
N SER A 297 -12.34 -29.01 11.88
CA SER A 297 -13.37 -29.63 11.06
C SER A 297 -14.72 -29.00 11.37
N ASP A 298 -15.58 -28.94 10.36
CA ASP A 298 -16.98 -28.55 10.49
C ASP A 298 -17.88 -29.51 9.67
N ALA A 299 -19.15 -29.17 9.51
CA ALA A 299 -20.10 -29.99 8.75
C ALA A 299 -19.75 -30.13 7.24
N SER A 300 -18.85 -29.30 6.73
CA SER A 300 -18.37 -29.36 5.34
C SER A 300 -17.10 -30.21 5.19
N GLY A 301 -16.49 -30.65 6.30
CA GLY A 301 -15.29 -31.49 6.33
C GLY A 301 -14.12 -30.88 7.10
N ARG A 302 -12.90 -31.28 6.76
CA ARG A 302 -11.67 -30.79 7.41
C ARG A 302 -11.20 -29.50 6.76
N TYR A 303 -10.66 -28.59 7.55
CA TYR A 303 -10.01 -27.39 7.05
C TYR A 303 -8.68 -27.12 7.74
N THR A 304 -7.85 -26.31 7.08
CA THR A 304 -6.68 -25.68 7.70
C THR A 304 -6.65 -24.19 7.43
N VAL A 305 -6.07 -23.43 8.37
CA VAL A 305 -5.61 -22.06 8.16
C VAL A 305 -4.11 -22.03 8.42
N THR A 306 -3.33 -21.70 7.39
CA THR A 306 -1.87 -21.59 7.50
C THR A 306 -1.46 -20.13 7.43
N LEU A 307 -0.84 -19.63 8.49
CA LEU A 307 -0.24 -18.31 8.57
C LEU A 307 1.26 -18.45 8.28
N ARG A 308 1.79 -17.62 7.37
CA ARG A 308 3.22 -17.58 7.04
C ARG A 308 3.71 -16.15 6.88
N GLU A 309 4.83 -15.79 7.49
CA GLU A 309 5.53 -14.52 7.24
C GLU A 309 6.91 -14.82 6.62
N PRO A 310 6.97 -15.18 5.32
CA PRO A 310 8.24 -15.58 4.69
C PRO A 310 9.23 -14.42 4.58
N ASN A 311 8.72 -13.18 4.52
CA ASN A 311 9.49 -11.96 4.53
C ASN A 311 8.69 -10.90 5.31
N LYS A 312 9.32 -10.29 6.32
CA LYS A 312 8.70 -9.26 7.17
C LYS A 312 8.20 -8.06 6.36
N ASP A 313 8.80 -7.79 5.21
CA ASP A 313 8.44 -6.65 4.36
C ASP A 313 7.14 -6.90 3.57
N ASP A 314 6.83 -8.16 3.27
CA ASP A 314 5.76 -8.55 2.36
C ASP A 314 4.42 -8.89 3.06
N GLY A 315 4.41 -8.86 4.39
CA GLY A 315 3.24 -9.19 5.21
C GLY A 315 2.98 -10.68 5.36
N VAL A 316 1.84 -11.00 5.96
CA VAL A 316 1.45 -12.36 6.36
C VAL A 316 0.60 -13.00 5.28
N LEU A 317 1.05 -14.13 4.76
CA LEU A 317 0.26 -15.00 3.91
C LEU A 317 -0.66 -15.88 4.76
N ILE A 318 -1.91 -15.95 4.35
CA ILE A 318 -2.97 -16.70 5.03
C ILE A 318 -3.62 -17.63 4.01
N THR A 319 -3.34 -18.93 4.11
CA THR A 319 -3.96 -19.94 3.24
C THR A 319 -5.05 -20.66 4.01
N VAL A 320 -6.29 -20.58 3.53
CA VAL A 320 -7.43 -21.35 4.04
C VAL A 320 -7.72 -22.46 3.05
N ALA A 321 -7.52 -23.71 3.47
CA ALA A 321 -7.69 -24.89 2.64
C ALA A 321 -8.76 -25.83 3.21
N SER A 322 -9.49 -26.51 2.34
CA SER A 322 -10.62 -27.37 2.71
C SER A 322 -10.53 -28.75 2.04
N TRP A 323 -10.95 -29.79 2.77
CA TRP A 323 -11.13 -31.16 2.32
C TRP A 323 -12.54 -31.59 2.71
N ARG A 324 -13.39 -31.78 1.70
CA ARG A 324 -14.79 -32.17 1.89
C ARG A 324 -14.89 -33.61 2.32
N GLU A 325 -15.81 -33.88 3.23
CA GLU A 325 -16.26 -35.25 3.48
C GLU A 325 -16.94 -35.77 2.20
N LYS A 326 -16.58 -36.99 1.81
CA LYS A 326 -17.13 -37.67 0.63
C LYS A 326 -18.31 -38.54 1.01
#